data_AF-A0A8H9XWY1-F1
#
_entry.id   AF-A0A8H9XWY1-F1
#
_cell.length_a   1.000
_cell.length_b   1.000
_cell.length_c   1.000
_cell.angle_alpha   90.00
_cell.angle_beta   90.00
_cell.angle_gamma   90.00
#
_symmetry.space_group_name_H-M   'P 1'
#
loop_
_entity.id
_entity.type
_entity.pdbx_description
1 polymer ?
#
loop_
_entity_poly.entity_id
_entity_poly.type
_entity_poly.pdbx_seq_one_letter_code
_entity_poly.pdbx_strand_id
1 'polypeptide(L)'
;KAIPVDDDVSFEVGESRVRWRKQLTSDRQWSKWIDLPGIEPEQFHLITGNIAQYKDRLYVTKLSIFGEDQLEIIPLDTPDLVIDRSFNGGKQHAY
;
A
#
# COMPACT_ATOMS: atom_id res chain seq x y z
N LYS A 1 10.82 -0.51 -20.91
CA LYS A 1 11.74 0.28 -20.05
C LYS A 1 11.38 -0.10 -18.61
N ALA A 2 12.18 -0.93 -17.95
CA ALA A 2 11.88 -1.37 -16.58
C ALA A 2 12.13 -0.19 -15.64
N ILE A 3 11.10 0.25 -14.92
CA ILE A 3 11.19 1.27 -13.89
C ILE A 3 11.91 0.60 -12.71
N PRO A 4 12.93 1.23 -12.08
CA PRO A 4 13.53 0.67 -10.88
C PRO A 4 12.41 0.55 -9.83
N VAL A 5 12.08 -0.68 -9.46
CA VAL A 5 11.16 -0.94 -8.36
C VAL A 5 11.91 -0.49 -7.11
N ASP A 6 11.58 0.69 -6.60
CA ASP A 6 11.98 1.11 -5.26
C ASP A 6 11.64 -0.05 -4.30
N ASP A 7 12.65 -0.69 -3.72
CA ASP A 7 12.47 -1.87 -2.87
C ASP A 7 11.80 -1.53 -1.51
N ASP A 8 11.32 -0.29 -1.36
CA ASP A 8 10.63 0.26 -0.19
C ASP A 8 9.11 0.47 -0.44
N VAL A 9 8.52 -0.18 -1.45
CA VAL A 9 7.06 -0.08 -1.72
C VAL A 9 6.29 -1.34 -1.32
N SER A 10 5.07 -1.14 -0.78
CA SER A 10 4.15 -2.22 -0.42
C SER A 10 3.33 -2.73 -1.62
N PHE A 11 3.22 -1.94 -2.69
CA PHE A 11 2.42 -2.25 -3.88
C PHE A 11 3.24 -2.21 -5.16
N GLU A 12 3.04 -3.19 -6.03
CA GLU A 12 3.59 -3.25 -7.38
C GLU A 12 2.44 -3.30 -8.40
N VAL A 13 2.42 -2.34 -9.31
CA VAL A 13 1.49 -2.31 -10.44
C VAL A 13 2.21 -2.85 -11.66
N GLY A 14 1.96 -4.11 -12.00
CA GLY A 14 2.46 -4.74 -13.21
C GLY A 14 1.57 -4.47 -14.42
N GLU A 15 1.96 -4.98 -15.58
CA GLU A 15 1.24 -4.77 -16.84
C GLU A 15 -0.15 -5.42 -16.86
N SER A 16 -0.31 -6.59 -16.22
CA SER A 16 -1.58 -7.35 -16.23
C SER A 16 -2.10 -7.69 -14.83
N ARG A 17 -1.34 -7.37 -13.77
CA ARG A 17 -1.69 -7.73 -12.40
C ARG A 17 -1.12 -6.74 -11.41
N VAL A 18 -1.83 -6.57 -10.31
CA VAL A 18 -1.36 -5.81 -9.15
C VAL A 18 -0.94 -6.77 -8.06
N ARG A 19 0.20 -6.50 -7.46
CA ARG A 19 0.77 -7.29 -6.37
C ARG A 19 0.97 -6.40 -5.15
N TRP A 20 0.87 -7.01 -3.97
CA TRP A 20 1.18 -6.36 -2.71
C TRP A 20 2.08 -7.26 -1.87
N ARG A 21 2.83 -6.67 -0.95
CA ARG A 21 3.62 -7.39 0.05
C ARG A 21 3.54 -6.64 1.36
N LYS A 22 3.62 -7.36 2.48
CA LYS A 22 3.68 -6.76 3.81
C LYS A 22 5.13 -6.60 4.25
N GLN A 23 5.46 -5.49 4.88
CA GLN A 23 6.68 -5.39 5.67
C GLN A 23 6.53 -6.24 6.94
N LEU A 24 7.45 -7.17 7.19
CA LEU A 24 7.44 -8.07 8.34
C LEU A 24 8.13 -7.47 9.57
N THR A 25 9.10 -6.59 9.36
CA THR A 25 9.88 -5.95 10.44
C THR A 25 10.28 -4.53 10.07
N SER A 26 10.54 -3.68 11.06
CA SER A 26 11.04 -2.31 10.86
C SER A 26 12.39 -2.23 10.13
N ASP A 27 13.11 -3.35 10.02
CA ASP A 27 14.36 -3.49 9.26
C ASP A 27 14.14 -3.71 7.75
N ARG A 28 12.95 -3.32 7.25
CA ARG A 28 12.55 -3.45 5.83
C ARG A 28 12.60 -4.89 5.31
N GLN A 29 12.37 -5.88 6.18
CA GLN A 29 12.14 -7.23 5.70
C GLN A 29 10.74 -7.31 5.12
N TRP A 30 10.64 -7.77 3.87
CA TRP A 30 9.37 -7.88 3.17
C TRP A 30 8.92 -9.33 3.07
N SER A 31 7.60 -9.54 3.09
CA SER A 31 7.01 -10.81 2.70
C SER A 31 7.18 -11.05 1.21
N LYS A 32 6.84 -12.28 0.78
CA LYS A 32 6.65 -12.56 -0.64
C LYS A 32 5.53 -11.67 -1.19
N TRP A 33 5.63 -11.36 -2.48
CA TRP A 33 4.57 -10.73 -3.24
C TRP A 33 3.33 -11.63 -3.30
N ILE A 34 2.18 -11.02 -3.09
CA ILE A 34 0.86 -11.63 -3.12
C ILE A 34 0.07 -10.92 -4.22
N ASP A 35 -0.47 -11.69 -5.16
CA ASP A 35 -1.31 -11.15 -6.22
C ASP A 35 -2.64 -10.65 -5.64
N LEU A 36 -3.08 -9.45 -6.05
CA LEU A 36 -4.41 -8.94 -5.77
C LEU A 36 -5.36 -9.36 -6.91
N PRO A 37 -6.20 -10.39 -6.71
CA PRO A 37 -7.07 -10.89 -7.78
C PRO A 37 -8.18 -9.88 -8.11
N GLY A 38 -8.54 -9.79 -9.39
CA GLY A 38 -9.65 -8.94 -9.85
C GLY A 38 -9.36 -7.43 -9.83
N ILE A 39 -8.10 -7.04 -9.70
CA ILE A 39 -7.67 -5.65 -9.83
C ILE A 39 -7.09 -5.42 -11.22
N GLU A 40 -7.66 -4.44 -11.91
CA GLU A 40 -7.18 -3.95 -13.20
C GLU A 40 -6.03 -2.95 -12.94
N PRO A 41 -4.79 -3.23 -13.38
CA PRO A 41 -3.64 -2.38 -13.07
C PRO A 41 -3.80 -0.94 -13.55
N GLU A 42 -4.48 -0.74 -14.68
CA GLU A 42 -4.73 0.58 -15.27
C GLU A 42 -5.62 1.48 -14.39
N GLN A 43 -6.48 0.88 -13.57
CA GLN A 43 -7.37 1.58 -12.63
C GLN A 43 -6.82 1.60 -11.20
N PHE A 44 -5.69 0.95 -10.95
CA PHE A 44 -5.06 0.91 -9.64
C PHE A 44 -4.08 2.08 -9.51
N HIS A 45 -4.49 3.09 -8.75
CA HIS A 45 -3.73 4.30 -8.55
C HIS A 45 -2.96 4.24 -7.24
N LEU A 46 -1.63 4.11 -7.34
CA LEU A 46 -0.76 4.25 -6.18
C LEU A 46 -0.74 5.72 -5.73
N ILE A 47 -1.23 6.00 -4.52
CA ILE A 47 -1.22 7.35 -3.93
C ILE A 47 0.11 7.58 -3.21
N THR A 48 0.53 6.62 -2.39
CA THR A 48 1.83 6.59 -1.68
C THR A 48 2.36 5.15 -1.65
N GLY A 49 3.61 4.93 -1.22
CA GLY A 49 4.20 3.58 -1.14
C GLY A 49 3.40 2.57 -0.30
N ASN A 50 2.55 3.06 0.60
CA ASN A 50 1.68 2.29 1.50
C ASN A 50 0.17 2.54 1.28
N ILE A 51 -0.23 3.38 0.32
CA ILE A 51 -1.64 3.66 0.05
C ILE A 51 -1.89 3.61 -1.44
N ALA A 52 -2.90 2.85 -1.85
CA ALA A 52 -3.40 2.82 -3.20
C ALA A 52 -4.92 2.94 -3.24
N GLN A 53 -5.44 3.37 -4.38
CA GLN A 53 -6.86 3.47 -4.67
C GLN A 53 -7.21 2.60 -5.86
N TYR A 54 -8.33 1.91 -5.77
CA TYR A 54 -8.91 1.19 -6.89
C TYR A 54 -10.43 1.27 -6.82
N LYS A 55 -11.04 1.88 -7.85
CA LYS A 55 -12.48 2.17 -7.89
C LYS A 55 -12.89 2.92 -6.61
N ASP A 56 -13.92 2.44 -5.94
CA ASP A 56 -14.45 3.00 -4.71
C ASP A 56 -13.80 2.38 -3.46
N ARG A 57 -12.52 1.99 -3.52
CA ARG A 57 -11.81 1.36 -2.41
C ARG A 57 -10.40 1.89 -2.26
N LEU A 58 -10.00 2.14 -1.02
CA LEU A 58 -8.62 2.43 -0.63
C LEU A 58 -7.98 1.18 -0.05
N TYR A 59 -6.77 0.89 -0.52
CA TYR A 59 -5.90 -0.18 -0.10
C TYR A 59 -4.76 0.46 0.70
N VAL A 60 -4.76 0.25 2.01
CA VAL A 60 -3.82 0.89 2.92
C VAL A 60 -3.02 -0.19 3.63
N THR A 61 -1.69 -0.11 3.58
CA THR A 61 -0.83 -0.91 4.45
C THR A 61 -0.55 -0.15 5.74
N LYS A 62 -0.94 -0.76 6.87
CA LYS A 62 -0.68 -0.23 8.21
C LYS A 62 0.18 -1.21 9.00
N LEU A 63 1.20 -0.70 9.68
CA LEU A 63 1.99 -1.47 10.62
C LEU A 63 1.10 -1.92 11.78
N SER A 64 0.95 -3.23 11.96
CA SER A 64 0.26 -3.80 13.11
C SER A 64 1.08 -3.61 14.38
N ILE A 65 0.42 -3.71 15.55
CA ILE A 65 1.09 -3.71 16.87
C ILE A 65 2.13 -4.83 17.01
N PHE A 66 2.04 -5.85 16.17
CA PHE A 66 2.98 -6.97 16.09
C PHE A 66 4.21 -6.67 15.20
N GLY A 67 4.30 -5.48 14.61
CA GLY A 67 5.42 -5.07 13.75
C GLY A 67 5.31 -5.52 12.29
N GLU A 68 4.22 -6.18 11.91
CA GLU A 68 3.94 -6.59 10.53
C GLU A 68 2.89 -5.69 9.88
N ASP A 69 3.11 -5.30 8.62
CA ASP A 69 2.09 -4.61 7.82
C ASP A 69 0.89 -5.51 7.58
N GLN A 70 -0.28 -4.90 7.69
CA GLN A 70 -1.54 -5.49 7.26
C GLN A 70 -2.18 -4.62 6.20
N LEU A 71 -2.76 -5.27 5.18
CA LEU A 71 -3.53 -4.62 4.14
C LEU A 71 -4.97 -4.42 4.62
N GLU A 72 -5.37 -3.17 4.74
CA GLU A 72 -6.71 -2.74 5.07
C GLU A 72 -7.40 -2.21 3.81
N ILE A 73 -8.62 -2.66 3.55
CA ILE A 73 -9.41 -2.25 2.38
C ILE A 73 -10.60 -1.44 2.88
N ILE A 74 -10.62 -0.15 2.55
CA ILE A 74 -11.62 0.81 3.05
C ILE A 74 -12.53 1.24 1.88
N PRO A 75 -13.86 0.98 1.94
CA PRO A 75 -14.79 1.41 0.89
C PRO A 75 -15.09 2.91 0.96
N LEU A 76 -15.01 3.60 -0.18
CA LEU A 76 -15.22 5.03 -0.36
C LEU A 76 -16.69 5.47 -0.36
N ASP A 77 -17.64 4.55 -0.48
CA ASP A 77 -19.10 4.77 -0.39
C ASP A 77 -19.60 5.23 0.99
N THR A 78 -18.68 5.57 1.91
CA THR A 78 -19.02 6.14 3.22
C THR A 78 -18.74 7.65 3.20
N PRO A 79 -19.76 8.51 3.39
CA PRO A 79 -19.58 9.97 3.44
C PRO A 79 -18.74 10.46 4.63
N ASP A 80 -18.40 9.57 5.57
CA ASP A 80 -17.58 9.82 6.76
C ASP A 80 -16.09 9.52 6.57
N LEU A 81 -15.63 9.33 5.33
CA LEU A 81 -14.20 9.25 5.03
C LEU A 81 -13.55 10.62 5.12
N VAL A 82 -13.36 11.06 6.36
CA VAL A 82 -12.29 11.97 6.73
C VAL A 82 -10.99 11.22 6.45
N ILE A 83 -10.51 11.29 5.20
CA ILE A 83 -9.11 11.04 4.90
C ILE A 83 -8.36 12.20 5.55
N ASP A 84 -8.22 12.12 6.87
CA ASP A 84 -7.37 13.01 7.62
C ASP A 84 -6.01 12.85 6.95
N ARG A 85 -5.46 13.95 6.43
CA ARG A 85 -4.24 14.02 5.64
C ARG A 85 -2.98 13.64 6.44
N SER A 86 -3.19 12.92 7.52
CA SER A 86 -2.32 12.53 8.62
C SER A 86 -2.10 11.01 8.65
N PHE A 87 -2.25 10.33 7.51
CA PHE A 87 -1.54 9.07 7.29
C PHE A 87 -0.04 9.40 7.31
N ASN A 88 0.48 9.43 8.53
CA ASN A 88 1.81 9.81 8.93
C ASN A 88 2.83 9.11 8.02
N GLY A 89 3.24 9.80 6.96
CA GLY A 89 4.38 9.43 6.16
C GLY A 89 5.56 9.37 7.11
N GLY A 90 6.03 8.16 7.39
CA GLY A 90 7.14 7.93 8.30
C GLY A 90 8.31 8.84 7.94
N LYS A 91 8.57 9.84 8.79
CA LYS A 91 9.88 10.43 9.06
C LYS A 91 9.74 11.57 10.08
N GLN A 92 10.02 11.26 11.35
CA GLN A 92 10.86 12.15 12.15
C GLN A 92 12.01 11.31 12.70
N HIS A 93 13.10 11.27 11.91
CA HIS A 93 14.42 11.11 12.50
C HIS A 93 14.66 12.37 13.34
N ALA A 94 14.58 12.25 14.65
CA ALA A 94 15.22 13.21 15.53
C ALA A 94 16.70 12.79 15.63
N TYR A 95 17.58 13.67 15.17
CA TYR A 95 19.03 13.61 15.39
C TYR A 95 19.36 14.04 16.82
#